data_AF-A0A8D5FQJ5-F1
#
_entry.id   AF-A0A8D5FQJ5-F1
#
_cell.length_a   1.000
_cell.length_b   1.000
_cell.length_c   1.000
_cell.angle_alpha   90.00
_cell.angle_beta   90.00
_cell.angle_gamma   90.00
#
_symmetry.space_group_name_H-M   'P 1'
#
loop_
_entity.id
_entity.type
_entity.pdbx_description
1 polymer ?
#
loop_
_entity_poly.entity_id
_entity_poly.type
_entity_poly.pdbx_seq_one_letter_code
_entity_poly.pdbx_strand_id
1 'polypeptide(L)'
;MFACASLFSWKGVSPPWPEILELAEKLVGLPRYLSVHPGGVVITPEPINRYVPVEYAAKGVPVIQWEKDGAEEAGLVKIDILGNRNLGVIRDCVEAINENDQIVREEYWQPEDDETTRQAVARGETMGCFYIESPAMRLLQKKAGRGISNSW
;
A
#
# COMPACT_ATOMS: atom_id res chain seq x y z
N MET A 1 13.26 -6.27 21.37
CA MET A 1 14.10 -5.89 20.22
C MET A 1 13.74 -4.43 19.93
N PHE A 2 14.46 -3.40 20.38
CA PHE A 2 15.89 -3.16 20.33
C PHE A 2 16.37 -2.35 21.54
N ALA A 3 17.22 -2.94 22.37
CA ALA A 3 18.22 -2.20 23.12
C ALA A 3 19.38 -1.91 22.17
N CYS A 4 19.27 -0.86 21.35
CA CYS A 4 20.36 -0.40 20.47
C CYS A 4 20.89 0.99 20.88
N ALA A 5 20.50 1.48 22.06
CA ALA A 5 20.98 2.75 22.60
C ALA A 5 22.47 2.72 22.97
N SER A 6 22.99 1.54 23.34
CA SER A 6 24.33 1.41 23.92
C SER A 6 25.46 1.17 22.92
N LEU A 7 25.17 1.10 21.61
CA LEU A 7 26.18 0.77 20.58
C LEU A 7 26.68 1.98 19.78
N PHE A 8 26.02 3.14 19.87
CA PHE A 8 26.49 4.36 19.21
C PHE A 8 27.21 5.28 20.21
N SER A 9 28.53 5.17 20.26
CA SER A 9 29.37 6.19 20.90
C SER A 9 29.37 7.43 20.00
N TRP A 10 28.56 8.43 20.32
CA TRP A 10 28.45 9.73 19.62
C TRP A 10 29.71 10.62 19.67
N LYS A 11 30.89 10.02 19.93
CA LYS A 11 32.19 10.68 19.95
C LYS A 11 32.51 11.24 18.56
N GLY A 12 32.35 12.55 18.41
CA GLY A 12 32.69 13.28 17.18
C GLY A 12 31.61 14.24 16.68
N VAL A 13 30.40 14.21 17.26
CA VAL A 13 29.32 15.13 16.86
C VAL A 13 29.34 16.37 17.75
N SER A 14 29.48 17.56 17.14
CA SER A 14 29.51 18.82 17.90
C SER A 14 28.12 19.17 18.46
N PRO A 15 28.05 19.97 19.54
CA PRO A 15 26.77 20.53 20.00
C PRO A 15 26.02 21.26 18.87
N PRO A 16 24.67 21.22 18.84
CA PRO A 16 23.76 20.63 19.84
C PRO A 16 23.34 19.17 19.55
N TRP A 17 23.99 18.47 18.62
CA TRP A 17 23.52 17.16 18.15
C TRP A 17 23.39 16.06 19.22
N PRO A 18 24.31 15.92 20.19
CA PRO A 18 24.15 14.91 21.24
C PRO A 18 22.86 15.10 22.05
N GLU A 19 22.52 16.35 22.40
CA GLU A 19 21.30 16.68 23.15
C GLU A 19 20.04 16.40 22.32
N ILE A 20 20.04 16.77 21.03
CA ILE A 20 18.93 16.49 20.12
C ILE A 20 18.68 14.99 20.02
N LEU A 21 19.73 14.18 19.92
CA LEU A 21 19.62 12.72 19.78
C LEU A 21 19.08 12.07 21.06
N GLU A 22 19.56 12.49 22.24
CA GLU A 22 19.03 12.03 23.53
C GLU A 22 17.55 12.36 23.70
N LEU A 23 17.13 13.56 23.27
CA LEU A 23 15.71 13.95 23.30
C LEU A 23 14.90 13.17 22.28
N ALA A 24 15.43 12.97 21.07
CA ALA A 24 14.75 12.22 20.01
C ALA A 24 14.50 10.76 20.43
N GLU A 25 15.46 10.13 21.11
CA GLU A 25 15.30 8.75 21.61
C GLU A 25 14.13 8.63 22.59
N LYS A 26 13.94 9.63 23.46
CA LYS A 26 12.80 9.67 24.40
C LYS A 26 11.44 9.82 23.70
N LEU A 27 11.41 10.27 22.44
CA LEU A 27 10.19 10.43 21.65
C LEU A 27 9.85 9.18 20.82
N VAL A 28 10.79 8.24 20.66
CA VAL A 28 10.56 7.03 19.84
C VAL A 28 9.46 6.17 20.47
N GLY A 29 8.47 5.80 19.65
CA GLY A 29 7.36 4.94 20.06
C GLY A 29 6.20 5.67 20.75
N LEU A 30 6.31 6.99 20.98
CA LEU A 30 5.18 7.77 21.48
C LEU A 30 4.16 8.03 20.35
N PRO A 31 2.85 7.93 20.63
CA PRO A 31 1.82 8.26 19.66
C PRO A 31 1.86 9.75 19.33
N ARG A 32 1.70 10.09 18.03
CA ARG A 32 1.78 11.48 17.56
C ARG A 32 0.41 12.14 17.41
N TYR A 33 -0.50 11.51 16.69
CA TYR A 33 -1.89 11.95 16.48
C TYR A 33 -2.75 10.79 15.98
N LEU A 34 -4.07 10.91 16.16
CA LEU A 34 -5.06 9.99 15.58
C LEU A 34 -5.24 10.29 14.09
N SER A 35 -5.14 9.25 13.27
CA SER A 35 -5.24 9.35 11.81
C SER A 35 -6.21 8.30 11.28
N VAL A 36 -6.84 8.60 10.15
CA VAL A 36 -7.77 7.69 9.48
C VAL A 36 -7.00 6.56 8.82
N HIS A 37 -7.34 5.30 9.10
CA HIS A 37 -6.77 4.15 8.38
C HIS A 37 -7.18 4.20 6.91
N PRO A 38 -6.24 4.23 5.94
CA PRO A 38 -6.58 4.21 4.53
C PRO A 38 -7.34 2.92 4.18
N GLY A 39 -8.62 3.05 3.82
CA GLY A 39 -9.48 1.94 3.45
C GLY A 39 -10.15 1.20 4.62
N GLY A 40 -9.77 1.47 5.87
CA GLY A 40 -10.36 0.79 7.03
C GLY A 40 -11.78 1.21 7.30
N VAL A 41 -12.70 0.25 7.33
CA VAL A 41 -14.10 0.45 7.68
C VAL A 41 -14.49 -0.55 8.76
N VAL A 42 -15.18 -0.06 9.79
CA VAL A 42 -15.76 -0.89 10.86
C VAL A 42 -17.27 -0.93 10.69
N ILE A 43 -17.83 -2.14 10.70
CA ILE A 43 -19.27 -2.38 10.53
C ILE A 43 -19.83 -2.92 11.84
N THR A 44 -20.91 -2.30 12.30
CA THR A 44 -21.60 -2.64 13.56
C THR A 44 -23.11 -2.70 13.33
N PRO A 45 -23.87 -3.51 14.09
CA PRO A 45 -25.31 -3.67 13.91
C PRO A 45 -26.12 -2.49 14.48
N GLU A 46 -25.54 -1.72 15.41
CA GLU A 46 -26.09 -0.47 15.94
C GLU A 46 -25.09 0.68 15.71
N PRO A 47 -25.45 1.95 15.96
CA PRO A 47 -24.52 3.06 15.80
C PRO A 47 -23.19 2.85 16.53
N ILE A 48 -22.07 3.11 15.84
CA ILE A 48 -20.71 2.81 16.32
C ILE A 48 -20.36 3.44 17.68
N ASN A 49 -20.96 4.59 18.01
CA ASN A 49 -20.79 5.27 19.30
C ASN A 49 -21.39 4.51 20.51
N ARG A 50 -22.11 3.40 20.29
CA ARG A 50 -22.50 2.46 21.35
C ARG A 50 -21.41 1.47 21.74
N TYR A 51 -20.41 1.28 20.88
CA TYR A 51 -19.35 0.29 21.05
C TYR A 51 -18.03 0.92 21.45
N VAL A 52 -17.69 2.07 20.86
CA VAL A 52 -16.38 2.73 21.02
C VAL A 52 -16.55 4.25 20.92
N PRO A 53 -15.72 5.06 21.63
CA PRO A 53 -15.67 6.49 21.42
C PRO A 53 -15.35 6.85 19.96
N VAL A 54 -16.07 7.85 19.46
CA VAL A 54 -15.96 8.31 18.07
C VAL A 54 -15.57 9.78 18.07
N GLU A 55 -14.68 10.13 17.16
CA GLU A 55 -14.36 11.52 16.83
C GLU A 55 -14.54 11.77 15.33
N TYR A 56 -14.59 13.04 14.93
CA TYR A 56 -14.60 13.41 13.51
C TYR A 56 -13.20 13.77 13.06
N ALA A 57 -12.70 13.06 12.06
CA ALA A 57 -11.47 13.44 11.39
C ALA A 57 -11.66 14.77 10.63
N ALA A 58 -10.56 15.44 10.28
CA ALA A 58 -10.59 16.72 9.57
C ALA A 58 -11.37 16.69 8.24
N LYS A 59 -11.53 15.51 7.63
CA LYS A 59 -12.34 15.30 6.41
C LYS A 59 -13.84 15.12 6.67
N GLY A 60 -14.30 15.30 7.92
CA GLY A 60 -15.71 15.17 8.30
C GLY A 60 -16.21 13.72 8.40
N VAL A 61 -15.32 12.74 8.43
CA VAL A 61 -15.67 11.32 8.56
C VAL A 61 -15.56 10.87 10.02
N PRO A 62 -16.50 10.06 10.54
CA PRO A 62 -16.39 9.49 11.88
C PRO A 62 -15.27 8.46 11.92
N VAL A 63 -14.44 8.52 12.95
CA VAL A 63 -13.37 7.56 13.21
C VAL A 63 -13.43 7.08 14.66
N ILE A 64 -13.07 5.82 14.87
CA ILE A 64 -12.97 5.22 16.20
C ILE A 64 -11.60 5.53 16.80
N GLN A 65 -11.53 5.64 18.13
CA GLN A 65 -10.26 5.92 18.81
C GLN A 65 -9.39 4.69 19.04
N TRP A 66 -9.93 3.49 18.80
CA TRP A 66 -9.15 2.25 18.87
C TRP A 66 -8.36 2.02 17.59
N GLU A 67 -7.12 1.59 17.77
CA GLU A 67 -6.29 1.05 16.70
C GLU A 67 -6.84 -0.30 16.19
N LYS A 68 -6.24 -0.79 15.11
CA LYS A 68 -6.65 -2.01 14.42
C LYS A 68 -6.84 -3.18 15.39
N ASP A 69 -5.82 -3.46 16.21
CA ASP A 69 -5.79 -4.67 17.04
C ASP A 69 -6.82 -4.57 18.18
N GLY A 70 -6.96 -3.41 18.82
CA GLY A 70 -8.01 -3.17 19.82
C GLY A 70 -9.44 -3.30 19.27
N ALA A 71 -9.68 -2.90 18.03
CA ALA A 71 -10.99 -3.11 17.39
C ALA A 71 -11.28 -4.58 17.09
N GLU A 72 -10.28 -5.34 16.64
CA GLU A 72 -10.39 -6.79 16.40
C GLU A 72 -10.59 -7.56 17.72
N GLU A 73 -9.85 -7.22 18.78
CA GLU A 73 -9.98 -7.83 20.11
C GLU A 73 -11.35 -7.59 20.75
N ALA A 74 -11.97 -6.43 20.46
CA ALA A 74 -13.32 -6.11 20.90
C ALA A 74 -14.42 -6.87 20.12
N GLY A 75 -14.05 -7.68 19.12
CA GLY A 75 -14.98 -8.45 18.31
C GLY A 75 -15.69 -7.62 17.24
N LEU A 76 -15.17 -6.45 16.88
CA LEU A 76 -15.75 -5.62 15.82
C LEU A 76 -15.38 -6.18 14.43
N VAL A 77 -16.34 -6.09 13.50
CA VAL A 77 -16.11 -6.48 12.11
C VAL A 77 -15.38 -5.35 11.40
N LYS A 78 -14.15 -5.61 10.98
CA LYS A 78 -13.30 -4.68 10.23
C LYS A 78 -13.11 -5.18 8.79
N ILE A 79 -13.27 -4.28 7.83
CA ILE A 79 -13.06 -4.53 6.40
C ILE A 79 -12.11 -3.47 5.86
N ASP A 80 -11.14 -3.89 5.05
CA ASP A 80 -10.24 -2.97 4.34
C ASP A 80 -10.68 -2.82 2.88
N ILE A 81 -11.21 -1.65 2.53
CA ILE A 81 -11.54 -1.23 1.18
C ILE A 81 -10.33 -0.52 0.57
N LEU A 82 -9.49 -1.30 -0.12
CA LEU A 82 -8.24 -0.81 -0.67
C LEU A 82 -8.43 -0.17 -2.05
N GLY A 83 -8.09 1.11 -2.16
CA GLY A 83 -8.03 1.81 -3.44
C GLY A 83 -6.73 1.46 -4.18
N ASN A 84 -6.82 0.65 -5.24
CA ASN A 84 -5.68 0.35 -6.10
C ASN A 84 -5.67 1.30 -7.31
N ARG A 85 -4.68 2.20 -7.39
CA ARG A 85 -4.55 3.18 -8.48
C ARG A 85 -4.53 2.52 -9.87
N ASN A 86 -3.96 1.33 -9.99
CA ASN A 86 -3.83 0.64 -11.27
C ASN A 86 -5.16 0.12 -11.80
N LEU A 87 -6.12 -0.19 -10.92
CA LEU A 87 -7.49 -0.48 -11.37
C LEU A 87 -8.12 0.74 -12.04
N GLY A 88 -7.82 1.95 -11.54
CA GLY A 88 -8.21 3.20 -12.21
C GLY A 88 -7.54 3.36 -13.57
N VAL A 89 -6.24 3.06 -13.69
CA VAL A 89 -5.52 3.11 -14.97
C VAL A 89 -6.10 2.12 -15.99
N ILE A 90 -6.43 0.89 -15.55
CA ILE A 90 -7.07 -0.12 -16.41
C ILE A 90 -8.44 0.36 -16.89
N ARG A 91 -9.28 0.89 -15.98
CA ARG A 91 -10.58 1.49 -16.35
C ARG A 91 -10.41 2.58 -17.39
N ASP A 92 -9.56 3.56 -17.12
CA ASP A 92 -9.36 4.71 -18.02
C ASP A 92 -8.81 4.28 -19.38
N CYS A 93 -7.96 3.25 -19.41
CA CYS A 93 -7.46 2.65 -20.65
C CYS A 93 -8.58 1.97 -21.46
N VAL A 94 -9.42 1.17 -20.81
CA VAL A 94 -10.58 0.51 -21.45
C VAL A 94 -11.57 1.54 -21.98
N GLU A 95 -11.88 2.58 -21.20
CA GLU A 95 -12.74 3.69 -21.63
C GLU A 95 -12.18 4.36 -22.89
N ALA A 96 -10.89 4.72 -22.90
CA ALA A 96 -10.24 5.35 -24.05
C ALA A 96 -10.21 4.45 -25.30
N ILE A 97 -10.06 3.14 -25.15
CA ILE A 97 -10.11 2.20 -26.28
C ILE A 97 -11.55 2.10 -26.84
N ASN A 98 -12.54 2.01 -25.96
CA ASN A 98 -13.95 1.94 -26.34
C ASN A 98 -14.43 3.22 -27.05
N GLU A 99 -13.89 4.39 -26.69
CA GLU A 99 -14.15 5.67 -27.40
C GLU A 99 -13.67 5.66 -28.87
N ASN A 100 -12.75 4.75 -29.23
CA ASN A 100 -12.22 4.59 -30.58
C ASN A 100 -12.90 3.42 -31.35
N ASP A 101 -14.16 3.10 -31.01
CA ASP A 101 -14.96 2.01 -31.60
C ASP A 101 -14.32 0.61 -31.49
N GLN A 102 -13.38 0.43 -30.56
CA GLN A 102 -12.77 -0.86 -30.25
C GLN A 102 -13.36 -1.40 -28.96
N ILE A 103 -14.10 -2.50 -29.00
CA ILE A 103 -14.72 -3.08 -27.80
C ILE A 103 -13.70 -3.97 -27.09
N VAL A 104 -13.31 -3.57 -25.88
CA VAL A 104 -12.50 -4.42 -24.99
C VAL A 104 -13.42 -5.19 -24.04
N ARG A 105 -13.34 -6.52 -24.07
CA ARG A 105 -14.10 -7.40 -23.18
C ARG A 105 -13.16 -8.04 -22.16
N GLU A 106 -13.22 -7.54 -20.92
CA GLU A 106 -12.36 -7.96 -19.81
C GLU A 106 -12.48 -9.47 -19.50
N GLU A 107 -13.66 -10.04 -19.73
CA GLU A 107 -13.97 -11.46 -19.52
C GLU A 107 -13.10 -12.43 -20.34
N TYR A 108 -12.42 -11.95 -21.38
CA TYR A 108 -11.55 -12.76 -22.24
C TYR A 108 -10.06 -12.43 -22.09
N TRP A 109 -9.66 -11.63 -21.10
CA TRP A 109 -8.26 -11.30 -20.89
C TRP A 109 -7.47 -12.53 -20.43
N GLN A 110 -6.53 -12.97 -21.27
CA GLN A 110 -5.57 -14.06 -20.98
C GLN A 110 -4.14 -13.63 -21.34
N PRO A 111 -3.59 -12.61 -20.64
CA PRO A 111 -2.25 -12.06 -20.94
C PRO A 111 -1.12 -13.08 -20.81
N GLU A 112 -1.30 -14.14 -20.02
CA GLU A 112 -0.37 -15.27 -19.89
C GLU A 112 -0.20 -16.13 -21.15
N ASP A 113 -1.21 -16.12 -22.03
CA ASP A 113 -1.30 -16.93 -23.25
C ASP A 113 -1.08 -16.07 -24.50
N ASP A 114 -1.13 -14.74 -24.36
CA ASP A 114 -0.79 -13.79 -25.42
C ASP A 114 0.74 -13.67 -25.59
N GLU A 115 1.25 -14.20 -26.70
CA GLU A 115 2.68 -14.16 -27.03
C GLU A 115 3.23 -12.74 -27.08
N THR A 116 2.43 -11.75 -27.51
CA THR A 116 2.89 -10.35 -27.57
C THR A 116 3.17 -9.81 -26.17
N THR A 117 2.25 -10.02 -25.24
CA THR A 117 2.39 -9.65 -23.82
C THR A 117 3.56 -10.38 -23.18
N ARG A 118 3.68 -11.70 -23.42
CA ARG A 118 4.79 -12.51 -22.91
C ARG A 118 6.15 -11.97 -23.36
N GLN A 119 6.28 -11.63 -24.64
CA GLN A 119 7.52 -11.10 -25.21
C GLN A 119 7.84 -9.70 -24.68
N ALA A 120 6.85 -8.83 -24.53
CA ALA A 120 7.03 -7.51 -23.92
C ALA A 120 7.57 -7.63 -22.49
N VAL A 121 7.00 -8.54 -21.68
CA VAL A 121 7.49 -8.81 -20.34
C VAL A 121 8.90 -9.41 -20.38
N ALA A 122 9.18 -10.41 -21.22
CA ALA A 122 10.51 -11.01 -21.34
C ALA A 122 11.61 -10.00 -21.74
N ARG A 123 11.26 -8.98 -22.53
CA ARG A 123 12.16 -7.89 -22.93
C ARG A 123 12.29 -6.79 -21.89
N GLY A 124 11.57 -6.86 -20.77
CA GLY A 124 11.57 -5.83 -19.75
C GLY A 124 10.87 -4.54 -20.18
N GLU A 125 9.90 -4.64 -21.10
CA GLU A 125 9.09 -3.54 -21.63
C GLU A 125 7.87 -3.26 -20.75
N THR A 126 8.08 -3.20 -19.44
CA THR A 126 7.03 -3.18 -18.41
C THR A 126 6.96 -1.85 -17.65
N MET A 127 7.45 -0.77 -18.26
CA MET A 127 7.30 0.57 -17.70
C MET A 127 5.81 0.92 -17.62
N GLY A 128 5.31 1.28 -16.43
CA GLY A 128 3.88 1.52 -16.21
C GLY A 128 3.07 0.24 -15.94
N CYS A 129 3.68 -0.95 -15.95
CA CYS A 129 3.03 -2.18 -15.52
C CYS A 129 3.18 -2.36 -14.01
N PHE A 130 2.06 -2.40 -13.30
CA PHE A 130 2.03 -2.49 -11.84
C PHE A 130 2.86 -3.66 -11.29
N TYR A 131 3.55 -3.44 -10.17
CA TYR A 131 4.52 -4.35 -9.52
C TYR A 131 5.79 -4.67 -10.30
N ILE A 132 5.77 -4.61 -11.62
CA ILE A 132 6.85 -5.15 -12.46
C ILE A 132 7.67 -4.10 -13.23
N GLU A 133 7.45 -2.81 -12.96
CA GLU A 133 8.08 -1.68 -13.66
C GLU A 133 9.49 -1.29 -13.17
N SER A 134 9.89 -1.75 -11.98
CA SER A 134 11.13 -1.26 -11.35
C SER A 134 12.37 -1.60 -12.18
N PRO A 135 13.45 -0.79 -12.16
CA PRO A 135 14.65 -1.07 -12.93
C PRO A 135 15.26 -2.45 -12.65
N ALA A 136 15.25 -2.87 -11.38
CA ALA A 136 15.72 -4.19 -10.97
C ALA A 136 14.83 -5.32 -11.52
N MET A 137 13.51 -5.15 -11.47
CA MET A 137 12.56 -6.15 -11.97
C MET A 137 12.63 -6.28 -13.50
N ARG A 138 12.74 -5.17 -14.22
CA ARG A 138 12.92 -5.16 -15.69
C ARG A 138 14.23 -5.81 -16.13
N LEU A 139 15.30 -5.65 -15.35
CA LEU A 139 16.55 -6.36 -15.59
C LEU A 139 16.41 -7.87 -15.33
N LEU A 140 15.68 -8.24 -14.27
CA LEU A 140 15.40 -9.63 -13.97
C LEU A 140 14.58 -10.30 -15.08
N GLN A 141 13.54 -9.63 -15.58
CA GLN A 141 12.75 -10.09 -16.73
C GLN A 141 13.61 -10.37 -17.96
N LYS A 142 14.47 -9.42 -18.34
CA LYS A 142 15.44 -9.58 -19.45
C LYS A 142 16.38 -10.77 -19.25
N LYS A 143 16.82 -11.01 -18.01
CA LYS A 143 17.69 -12.14 -17.67
C LYS A 143 16.95 -13.47 -17.67
N ALA A 144 15.71 -13.49 -17.20
CA ALA A 144 14.88 -14.69 -17.20
C ALA A 144 14.55 -15.13 -18.63
N GLY A 145 14.36 -14.17 -19.55
CA GLY A 145 14.09 -14.43 -20.96
C GLY A 145 12.78 -15.21 -21.21
N ARG A 146 11.97 -15.36 -20.16
CA ARG A 146 10.65 -15.98 -20.18
C ARG A 146 9.66 -14.93 -19.68
N GLY A 147 8.59 -14.72 -20.45
CA GLY A 147 7.49 -13.83 -20.07
C GLY A 147 6.66 -14.41 -18.92
N ILE A 148 5.44 -13.89 -18.77
CA ILE A 148 4.45 -14.47 -17.85
C ILE A 148 3.99 -15.83 -18.40
N SER A 149 3.83 -16.85 -17.56
CA SER A 149 3.37 -18.18 -17.99
C SER A 149 2.60 -18.85 -16.85
N ASN A 150 1.52 -19.56 -17.19
CA ASN A 150 0.74 -20.37 -16.25
C ASN A 150 1.35 -21.77 -15.97
N SER A 151 2.41 -22.14 -16.68
CA SER A 151 3.14 -23.38 -16.45
C SER A 151 4.19 -23.21 -15.35
N TRP A 152 3.85 -23.63 -14.14
CA TRP A 152 4.79 -23.84 -13.03
C TRP A 152 5.57 -25.15 -13.20
#